data_AF-A0A2N5Y4P9-F1
#
_entry.id   AF-A0A2N5Y4P9-F1
#
_cell.length_a   1.000
_cell.length_b   1.000
_cell.length_c   1.000
_cell.angle_alpha   90.00
_cell.angle_beta   90.00
_cell.angle_gamma   90.00
#
_symmetry.space_group_name_H-M   'P 1'
#
loop_
_entity.id
_entity.type
_entity.pdbx_description
1 polymer ?
#
loop_
_entity_poly.entity_id
_entity_poly.type
_entity_poly.pdbx_seq_one_letter_code
_entity_poly.pdbx_strand_id
1 'polypeptide(L)'
;MGVDKFFDLILNEHLVFNRADNFTDKNELLFDWISLDQHASGNELKQTEFDQRCKSLKESAFVSSWSAQKNESFGLWKVYLGGNNPGVAIKTNYQDLIKSFPSSRFDIVSGRVRYHTPTRGKAFDYMVQLDDEQLIGTKYAGYSYEHEVRLFLIPPSTNFGGQKIVQIPVSLDSLIHEIWLSPWIASWFQSTFNEIVDRLRPSILERIRPSRLNDNG
;
A
#
# COMPACT_ATOMS: atom_id res chain seq x y z
N MET A 1 1.01 8.68 -5.37
CA MET A 1 -0.20 8.27 -6.13
C MET A 1 -0.38 9.16 -7.35
N GLY A 2 -1.10 8.69 -8.37
CA GLY A 2 -1.48 9.52 -9.52
C GLY A 2 -2.45 10.64 -9.13
N VAL A 3 -2.51 11.69 -9.96
CA VAL A 3 -3.34 12.87 -9.73
C VAL A 3 -4.84 12.52 -9.81
N ASP A 4 -5.21 11.61 -10.71
CA ASP A 4 -6.54 11.03 -10.84
C ASP A 4 -7.04 10.42 -9.52
N LYS A 5 -6.21 9.59 -8.88
CA LYS A 5 -6.52 8.95 -7.59
C LYS A 5 -6.61 9.95 -6.45
N PHE A 6 -5.78 11.00 -6.49
CA PHE A 6 -5.85 12.07 -5.50
C PHE A 6 -7.15 12.86 -5.62
N PHE A 7 -7.59 13.18 -6.85
CA PHE A 7 -8.87 13.85 -7.06
C PHE A 7 -10.06 12.98 -6.65
N ASP A 8 -10.03 11.68 -6.94
CA ASP A 8 -11.03 10.73 -6.46
C ASP A 8 -11.12 10.72 -4.92
N LEU A 9 -9.97 10.68 -4.23
CA LEU A 9 -9.91 10.77 -2.76
C LEU A 9 -10.55 12.06 -2.22
N ILE A 10 -10.22 13.23 -2.76
CA ILE A 10 -10.74 14.49 -2.20
C ILE A 10 -12.20 14.76 -2.56
N LEU A 11 -12.68 14.20 -3.67
CA LEU A 11 -14.09 14.29 -4.08
C LEU A 11 -14.99 13.38 -3.27
N ASN A 12 -14.52 12.15 -3.01
CA ASN A 12 -15.35 11.08 -2.47
C ASN A 12 -14.98 10.68 -1.05
N GLU A 13 -13.97 11.33 -0.45
CA GLU A 13 -13.54 11.18 0.94
C GLU A 13 -13.37 9.73 1.38
N HIS A 14 -12.75 8.89 0.55
CA HIS A 14 -12.50 7.50 0.88
C HIS A 14 -11.07 7.07 0.54
N LEU A 15 -10.50 6.23 1.40
CA LEU A 15 -9.27 5.51 1.09
C LEU A 15 -9.62 4.19 0.40
N VAL A 16 -8.93 3.93 -0.70
CA VAL A 16 -9.05 2.69 -1.45
C VAL A 16 -8.19 1.60 -0.80
N PHE A 17 -8.83 0.46 -0.52
CA PHE A 17 -8.17 -0.79 -0.17
C PHE A 17 -8.33 -1.76 -1.33
N ASN A 18 -7.21 -2.23 -1.87
CA ASN A 18 -7.18 -3.17 -2.98
C ASN A 18 -7.02 -4.58 -2.43
N ARG A 19 -7.73 -5.55 -3.01
CA ARG A 19 -7.57 -6.95 -2.65
C ARG A 19 -6.17 -7.41 -3.00
N ALA A 20 -5.53 -8.16 -2.11
CA ALA A 20 -4.11 -8.47 -2.22
C ALA A 20 -3.76 -9.33 -3.45
N ASP A 21 -4.70 -10.07 -4.02
CA ASP A 21 -4.55 -10.78 -5.30
C ASP A 21 -4.51 -9.85 -6.53
N ASN A 22 -4.89 -8.58 -6.38
CA ASN A 22 -4.91 -7.57 -7.44
C ASN A 22 -3.67 -6.64 -7.40
N PHE A 23 -2.64 -7.02 -6.65
CA PHE A 23 -1.37 -6.30 -6.60
C PHE A 23 -0.57 -6.50 -7.89
N THR A 24 0.24 -5.51 -8.25
CA THR A 24 1.14 -5.61 -9.42
C THR A 24 2.26 -6.62 -9.20
N ASP A 25 2.75 -6.74 -7.96
CA ASP A 25 3.65 -7.82 -7.58
C ASP A 25 2.87 -9.14 -7.49
N LYS A 26 2.97 -9.94 -8.56
CA LYS A 26 2.35 -11.27 -8.61
C LYS A 26 2.91 -12.19 -7.53
N ASN A 27 4.15 -11.94 -7.08
CA ASN A 27 4.85 -12.73 -6.07
C ASN A 27 4.59 -12.23 -4.64
N GLU A 28 3.73 -11.23 -4.45
CA GLU A 28 3.29 -10.82 -3.11
C GLU A 28 2.68 -12.02 -2.39
N LEU A 29 3.20 -12.37 -1.20
CA LEU A 29 2.86 -13.59 -0.44
C LEU A 29 3.11 -14.93 -1.14
N LEU A 30 3.81 -14.95 -2.29
CA LEU A 30 4.28 -16.20 -2.91
C LEU A 30 5.74 -16.44 -2.55
N PHE A 31 6.09 -17.70 -2.34
CA PHE A 31 7.45 -18.12 -2.05
C PHE A 31 7.93 -19.03 -3.16
N ASP A 32 9.15 -18.77 -3.64
CA ASP A 32 9.81 -19.67 -4.57
C ASP A 32 10.38 -20.86 -3.80
N TRP A 33 9.55 -21.89 -3.60
CA TRP A 33 9.92 -23.14 -2.95
C TRP A 33 10.99 -23.93 -3.71
N ILE A 34 11.08 -23.75 -5.04
CA ILE A 34 12.01 -24.48 -5.91
C ILE A 34 13.46 -24.12 -5.57
N SER A 35 13.70 -22.87 -5.15
CA SER A 35 15.00 -22.42 -4.67
C SER A 35 15.37 -22.93 -3.25
N LEU A 36 14.37 -23.39 -2.49
CA LEU A 36 14.50 -23.72 -1.07
C LEU A 36 14.80 -25.21 -0.81
N ASP A 37 14.42 -26.12 -1.71
CA ASP A 37 14.54 -27.55 -1.42
C ASP A 37 14.78 -28.43 -2.67
N GLN A 38 16.04 -28.71 -2.99
CA GLN A 38 16.40 -29.78 -3.94
C GLN A 38 16.46 -31.17 -3.28
N HIS A 39 16.19 -31.31 -1.97
CA HIS A 39 16.54 -32.54 -1.24
C HIS A 39 15.55 -33.09 -0.20
N ALA A 40 14.43 -32.44 0.15
CA ALA A 40 13.48 -33.03 1.11
C ALA A 40 12.24 -33.64 0.44
N SER A 41 12.37 -34.88 -0.04
CA SER A 41 11.22 -35.76 -0.31
C SER A 41 10.38 -35.91 0.97
N GLY A 42 9.22 -35.25 1.05
CA GLY A 42 8.30 -35.33 2.20
C GLY A 42 7.57 -34.05 2.60
N ASN A 43 7.99 -32.87 2.10
CA ASN A 43 7.38 -31.57 2.45
C ASN A 43 6.33 -31.05 1.45
N GLU A 44 6.05 -31.77 0.37
CA GLU A 44 5.18 -31.31 -0.73
C GLU A 44 3.73 -30.99 -0.28
N LEU A 45 3.16 -31.82 0.62
CA LEU A 45 1.81 -31.59 1.14
C LEU A 45 1.74 -30.30 1.98
N LYS A 46 2.70 -30.08 2.88
CA LYS A 46 2.74 -28.86 3.71
C LYS A 46 2.96 -27.60 2.87
N GLN A 47 3.78 -27.68 1.82
CA GLN A 47 3.97 -26.58 0.87
C GLN A 47 2.66 -26.28 0.13
N THR A 48 1.98 -27.31 -0.36
CA THR A 48 0.70 -27.17 -1.06
C THR A 48 -0.38 -26.55 -0.17
N GLU A 49 -0.49 -27.01 1.09
CA GLU A 49 -1.42 -26.44 2.07
C GLU A 49 -1.11 -24.96 2.37
N PHE A 50 0.17 -24.63 2.54
CA PHE A 50 0.59 -23.26 2.80
C PHE A 50 0.36 -22.35 1.58
N ASP A 51 0.61 -22.83 0.36
CA ASP A 51 0.31 -22.10 -0.88
C ASP A 51 -1.20 -21.83 -1.04
N GLN A 52 -2.03 -22.83 -0.74
CA GLN A 52 -3.48 -22.67 -0.75
C GLN A 52 -3.93 -21.64 0.30
N ARG A 53 -3.32 -21.66 1.50
CA ARG A 53 -3.56 -20.66 2.54
C ARG A 53 -3.16 -19.26 2.07
N CYS A 54 -1.97 -19.08 1.51
CA CYS A 54 -1.50 -17.79 0.95
C CYS A 54 -2.45 -17.29 -0.14
N LYS A 55 -2.89 -18.17 -1.04
CA LYS A 55 -3.85 -17.83 -2.08
C LYS A 55 -5.19 -17.38 -1.50
N SER A 56 -5.75 -18.14 -0.56
CA SER A 56 -7.00 -17.79 0.13
C SER A 56 -6.89 -16.47 0.88
N LEU A 57 -5.76 -16.21 1.52
CA LEU A 57 -5.48 -14.95 2.20
C LEU A 57 -5.43 -13.78 1.20
N LYS A 58 -4.74 -13.94 0.06
CA LYS A 58 -4.71 -12.91 -0.99
C LYS A 58 -6.09 -12.57 -1.55
N GLU A 59 -6.95 -13.58 -1.67
CA GLU A 59 -8.31 -13.46 -2.20
C GLU A 59 -9.32 -12.92 -1.17
N SER A 60 -8.91 -12.75 0.10
CA SER A 60 -9.78 -12.25 1.18
C SER A 60 -9.28 -10.94 1.80
N ALA A 61 -7.98 -10.70 1.86
CA ALA A 61 -7.40 -9.50 2.46
C ALA A 61 -7.47 -8.29 1.52
N PHE A 62 -7.88 -7.15 2.07
CA PHE A 62 -7.85 -5.85 1.39
C PHE A 62 -6.82 -4.96 2.07
N VAL A 63 -5.98 -4.31 1.28
CA VAL A 63 -4.78 -3.61 1.76
C VAL A 63 -4.68 -2.21 1.16
N SER A 64 -4.26 -1.26 1.98
CA SER A 64 -3.82 0.08 1.59
C SER A 64 -2.39 0.30 2.10
N SER A 65 -1.45 0.49 1.16
CA SER A 65 -0.02 0.57 1.45
C SER A 65 0.46 2.02 1.54
N TRP A 66 1.26 2.30 2.56
CA TRP A 66 1.86 3.60 2.83
C TRP A 66 3.37 3.44 3.00
N SER A 67 4.15 4.48 2.68
CA SER A 67 5.58 4.50 2.99
C SER A 67 5.83 5.25 4.29
N ALA A 68 6.62 4.67 5.18
CA ALA A 68 7.14 5.33 6.38
C ALA A 68 8.49 6.04 6.14
N GLN A 69 8.89 6.26 4.88
CA GLN A 69 10.05 7.08 4.57
C GLN A 69 9.85 8.51 5.09
N LYS A 70 10.90 9.07 5.70
CA LYS A 70 10.90 10.45 6.22
C LYS A 70 11.14 11.50 5.12
N ASN A 71 11.83 11.11 4.07
CA ASN A 71 12.25 11.97 2.97
C ASN A 71 11.65 11.45 1.67
N GLU A 72 11.52 12.34 0.68
CA GLU A 72 11.17 11.93 -0.68
C GLU A 72 12.26 11.04 -1.29
N SER A 73 11.83 10.10 -2.13
CA SER A 73 12.71 9.21 -2.87
C SER A 73 12.33 9.25 -4.34
N PHE A 74 13.30 9.59 -5.20
CA PHE A 74 13.15 9.50 -6.65
C PHE A 74 12.69 8.11 -7.09
N GLY A 75 13.24 7.06 -6.47
CA GLY A 75 12.87 5.68 -6.76
C GLY A 75 11.40 5.41 -6.45
N LEU A 76 10.91 5.86 -5.29
CA LEU A 76 9.51 5.69 -4.93
C LEU A 76 8.58 6.48 -5.85
N TRP A 77 8.92 7.72 -6.18
CA TRP A 77 8.14 8.49 -7.15
C TRP A 77 8.01 7.74 -8.49
N LYS A 78 9.11 7.23 -9.05
CA LYS A 78 9.06 6.45 -10.30
C LYS A 78 8.24 5.17 -10.17
N VAL A 79 8.43 4.41 -9.09
CA VAL A 79 7.71 3.14 -8.88
C VAL A 79 6.20 3.39 -8.76
N TYR A 80 5.78 4.32 -7.92
CA TYR A 80 4.35 4.58 -7.67
C TYR A 80 3.63 5.33 -8.80
N LEU A 81 4.36 6.06 -9.64
CA LEU A 81 3.80 6.78 -10.77
C LEU A 81 4.01 6.07 -12.12
N GLY A 82 4.71 4.93 -12.13
CA GLY A 82 5.04 4.23 -13.37
C GLY A 82 5.97 5.04 -14.29
N GLY A 83 6.93 5.76 -13.72
CA GLY A 83 7.88 6.61 -14.43
C GLY A 83 7.85 8.08 -13.99
N ASN A 84 8.22 8.98 -14.91
CA ASN A 84 8.33 10.42 -14.65
C ASN A 84 6.98 11.13 -14.89
N ASN A 85 5.90 10.66 -14.27
CA ASN A 85 4.56 11.22 -14.46
C ASN A 85 4.23 12.29 -13.39
N PRO A 86 3.22 13.14 -13.64
CA PRO A 86 2.60 13.96 -12.60
C PRO A 86 2.00 13.07 -11.50
N GLY A 87 2.07 13.54 -10.27
CA GLY A 87 1.61 12.76 -9.13
C GLY A 87 1.65 13.54 -7.84
N VAL A 88 1.08 12.93 -6.81
CA VAL A 88 0.93 13.51 -5.47
C VAL A 88 1.34 12.49 -4.42
N ALA A 89 2.01 12.94 -3.36
CA ALA A 89 2.22 12.18 -2.15
C ALA A 89 1.51 12.88 -0.99
N ILE A 90 0.66 12.12 -0.30
CA ILE A 90 0.03 12.58 0.94
C ILE A 90 0.99 12.27 2.07
N LYS A 91 1.37 13.30 2.81
CA LYS A 91 2.11 13.15 4.05
C LYS A 91 1.16 13.22 5.22
N THR A 92 1.32 12.27 6.13
CA THR A 92 0.58 12.15 7.38
C THR A 92 1.47 11.57 8.45
N ASN A 93 0.96 11.38 9.67
CA ASN A 93 1.60 10.52 10.67
C ASN A 93 0.69 9.33 11.00
N TYR A 94 1.27 8.32 11.62
CA TYR A 94 0.55 7.09 11.94
C TYR A 94 -0.71 7.32 12.79
N GLN A 95 -0.64 8.20 13.79
CA GLN A 95 -1.77 8.45 14.68
C GLN A 95 -2.94 9.08 13.92
N ASP A 96 -2.66 10.07 13.07
CA ASP A 96 -3.71 10.77 12.32
C ASP A 96 -4.23 9.96 11.13
N LEU A 97 -3.39 9.10 10.53
CA LEU A 97 -3.83 8.09 9.57
C LEU A 97 -4.88 7.14 10.17
N ILE A 98 -4.63 6.59 11.36
CA ILE A 98 -5.59 5.69 12.02
C ILE A 98 -6.84 6.46 12.49
N LYS A 99 -6.69 7.67 13.04
CA LYS A 99 -7.83 8.51 13.41
C LYS A 99 -8.65 8.99 12.22
N SER A 100 -8.09 8.95 11.01
CA SER A 100 -8.79 9.40 9.81
C SER A 100 -9.98 8.52 9.44
N PHE A 101 -10.19 7.35 10.05
CA PHE A 101 -11.32 6.48 9.78
C PHE A 101 -12.47 6.72 10.79
N PRO A 102 -13.40 7.67 10.55
CA PRO A 102 -14.50 7.91 11.47
C PRO A 102 -15.45 6.71 11.47
N SER A 103 -15.57 6.01 12.60
CA SER A 103 -16.55 4.92 12.79
C SER A 103 -16.53 3.87 11.68
N SER A 104 -15.35 3.38 11.31
CA SER A 104 -15.24 2.28 10.35
C SER A 104 -16.03 1.06 10.85
N ARG A 105 -16.93 0.54 10.01
CA ARG A 105 -17.61 -0.75 10.26
C ARG A 105 -16.68 -1.96 10.17
N PHE A 106 -15.44 -1.74 9.74
CA PHE A 106 -14.40 -2.75 9.60
C PHE A 106 -13.32 -2.55 10.64
N ASP A 107 -12.82 -3.67 11.16
CA ASP A 107 -11.60 -3.68 11.96
C ASP A 107 -10.40 -3.50 11.04
N ILE A 108 -9.84 -2.29 11.04
CA ILE A 108 -8.68 -1.94 10.22
C ILE A 108 -7.44 -2.20 11.06
N VAL A 109 -6.75 -3.27 10.72
CA VAL A 109 -5.46 -3.60 11.31
C VAL A 109 -4.38 -2.82 10.59
N SER A 110 -3.29 -2.49 11.29
CA SER A 110 -2.15 -1.86 10.66
C SER A 110 -0.83 -2.33 11.24
N GLY A 111 0.21 -2.29 10.42
CA GLY A 111 1.53 -2.76 10.82
C GLY A 111 2.61 -2.40 9.81
N ARG A 112 3.86 -2.37 10.30
CA ARG A 112 5.03 -2.32 9.42
C ARG A 112 5.20 -3.66 8.72
N VAL A 113 5.51 -3.60 7.44
CA VAL A 113 5.83 -4.80 6.67
C VAL A 113 7.14 -5.40 7.16
N ARG A 114 7.14 -6.72 7.38
CA ARG A 114 8.32 -7.51 7.69
C ARG A 114 8.89 -8.08 6.40
N TYR A 115 10.15 -7.78 6.16
CA TYR A 115 10.85 -8.14 4.94
C TYR A 115 11.63 -9.44 5.14
N HIS A 116 11.43 -10.39 4.24
CA HIS A 116 12.05 -11.71 4.33
C HIS A 116 12.73 -12.09 3.02
N THR A 117 13.92 -12.68 3.13
CA THR A 117 14.56 -13.37 2.01
C THR A 117 14.23 -14.86 2.15
N PRO A 118 13.72 -15.52 1.11
CA PRO A 118 13.61 -16.97 1.10
C PRO A 118 15.02 -17.55 1.20
N THR A 119 15.44 -17.94 2.41
CA THR A 119 16.71 -18.64 2.63
C THR A 119 16.42 -20.01 3.23
N ARG A 120 17.16 -21.01 2.74
CA ARG A 120 16.93 -22.45 2.92
C ARG A 120 16.53 -22.88 4.34
N GLY A 121 15.58 -23.80 4.43
CA GLY A 121 15.20 -24.58 5.62
C GLY A 121 14.45 -23.82 6.71
N LYS A 122 15.05 -22.78 7.30
CA LYS A 122 14.47 -22.10 8.48
C LYS A 122 13.37 -21.08 8.16
N ALA A 123 13.37 -20.53 6.95
CA ALA A 123 12.34 -19.57 6.55
C ALA A 123 10.96 -20.26 6.48
N PHE A 124 10.88 -21.45 5.88
CA PHE A 124 9.60 -22.16 5.76
C PHE A 124 8.95 -22.44 7.12
N ASP A 125 9.69 -23.05 8.05
CA ASP A 125 9.18 -23.39 9.38
C ASP A 125 8.69 -22.16 10.16
N TYR A 126 9.35 -21.01 10.00
CA TYR A 126 8.91 -19.75 10.58
C TYR A 126 7.62 -19.24 9.91
N MET A 127 7.56 -19.28 8.57
CA MET A 127 6.45 -18.70 7.82
C MET A 127 5.14 -19.48 7.97
N VAL A 128 5.21 -20.81 8.02
CA VAL A 128 4.01 -21.63 8.26
C VAL A 128 3.40 -21.43 9.64
N GLN A 129 4.18 -20.90 10.60
CA GLN A 129 3.73 -20.60 11.97
C GLN A 129 3.07 -19.22 12.10
N LEU A 130 3.26 -18.33 11.13
CA LEU A 130 2.62 -17.01 11.16
C LEU A 130 1.11 -17.16 11.04
N ASP A 131 0.35 -16.35 11.79
CA ASP A 131 -1.08 -16.17 11.55
C ASP A 131 -1.33 -15.33 10.28
N ASP A 132 -2.60 -15.16 9.87
CA ASP A 132 -2.95 -14.49 8.63
C ASP A 132 -2.62 -12.99 8.64
N GLU A 133 -2.79 -12.30 9.77
CA GLU A 133 -2.44 -10.88 9.93
C GLU A 133 -0.93 -10.67 9.86
N GLN A 134 -0.18 -11.59 10.48
CA GLN A 134 1.25 -11.62 10.45
C GLN A 134 1.80 -11.90 9.05
N LEU A 135 1.14 -12.80 8.31
CA LEU A 135 1.53 -13.22 6.97
C LEU A 135 1.23 -12.14 5.93
N ILE A 136 0.03 -11.52 5.95
CA ILE A 136 -0.29 -10.37 5.09
C ILE A 136 0.62 -9.17 5.36
N GLY A 137 1.22 -9.09 6.55
CA GLY A 137 2.26 -8.13 6.91
C GLY A 137 3.67 -8.49 6.44
N THR A 138 3.86 -9.47 5.54
CA THR A 138 5.18 -9.84 5.01
C THR A 138 5.37 -9.46 3.54
N LYS A 139 6.63 -9.24 3.14
CA LYS A 139 7.02 -8.97 1.74
C LYS A 139 8.44 -9.46 1.47
N TYR A 140 8.77 -9.71 0.21
CA TYR A 140 10.13 -10.07 -0.19
C TYR A 140 11.12 -8.94 0.15
N ALA A 141 12.30 -9.31 0.66
CA ALA A 141 13.33 -8.37 1.09
C ALA A 141 13.83 -7.42 -0.01
N GLY A 142 13.69 -7.79 -1.29
CA GLY A 142 13.98 -6.88 -2.41
C GLY A 142 13.15 -5.59 -2.40
N TYR A 143 12.02 -5.55 -1.69
CA TYR A 143 11.15 -4.38 -1.55
C TYR A 143 11.38 -3.58 -0.25
N SER A 144 12.43 -3.89 0.52
CA SER A 144 12.67 -3.22 1.81
C SER A 144 12.90 -1.71 1.72
N TYR A 145 13.27 -1.22 0.53
CA TYR A 145 13.44 0.20 0.24
C TYR A 145 12.13 1.00 0.34
N GLU A 146 10.97 0.35 0.29
CA GLU A 146 9.66 1.02 0.40
C GLU A 146 9.34 1.49 1.82
N HIS A 147 9.94 0.87 2.84
CA HIS A 147 9.62 1.11 4.26
C HIS A 147 8.10 1.06 4.52
N GLU A 148 7.45 0.02 4.03
CA GLU A 148 6.00 -0.06 3.92
C GLU A 148 5.31 -0.21 5.29
N VAL A 149 4.22 0.53 5.46
CA VAL A 149 3.20 0.35 6.50
C VAL A 149 1.91 -0.03 5.77
N ARG A 150 1.30 -1.14 6.18
CA ARG A 150 0.01 -1.58 5.66
C ARG A 150 -1.09 -1.19 6.61
N LEU A 151 -2.17 -0.68 6.04
CA LEU A 151 -3.50 -0.81 6.61
C LEU A 151 -4.16 -1.98 5.91
N PHE A 152 -4.82 -2.88 6.63
CA PHE A 152 -5.51 -3.99 6.01
C PHE A 152 -6.72 -4.45 6.82
N LEU A 153 -7.62 -5.15 6.13
CA LEU A 153 -8.76 -5.81 6.73
C LEU A 153 -8.92 -7.20 6.10
N ILE A 154 -9.26 -8.18 6.94
CA ILE A 154 -9.53 -9.56 6.54
C ILE A 154 -10.98 -9.86 6.97
N PRO A 155 -11.94 -9.58 6.09
CA PRO A 155 -13.34 -9.75 6.40
C PRO A 155 -13.75 -11.22 6.27
N PRO A 156 -14.79 -11.65 6.99
CA PRO A 156 -15.43 -12.93 6.74
C PRO A 156 -15.81 -13.06 5.25
N SER A 157 -15.61 -14.26 4.69
CA SER A 157 -15.71 -14.57 3.25
C SER A 157 -17.03 -14.19 2.58
N THR A 158 -18.10 -13.96 3.34
CA THR A 158 -19.43 -13.56 2.86
C THR A 158 -19.57 -12.06 2.57
N ASN A 159 -18.66 -11.20 3.03
CA ASN A 159 -18.93 -9.77 3.15
C ASN A 159 -18.73 -8.93 1.88
N PHE A 160 -18.07 -9.46 0.85
CA PHE A 160 -17.64 -8.64 -0.29
C PHE A 160 -17.98 -9.18 -1.68
N GLY A 161 -18.65 -10.33 -1.81
CA GLY A 161 -19.26 -10.76 -3.07
C GLY A 161 -18.34 -10.74 -4.31
N GLY A 162 -17.04 -11.00 -4.14
CA GLY A 162 -16.06 -10.95 -5.22
C GLY A 162 -15.50 -9.56 -5.56
N GLN A 163 -15.83 -8.51 -4.80
CA GLN A 163 -15.22 -7.19 -4.93
C GLN A 163 -13.70 -7.29 -4.78
N LYS A 164 -12.97 -6.58 -5.66
CA LYS A 164 -11.51 -6.45 -5.62
C LYS A 164 -11.04 -5.14 -5.00
N ILE A 165 -11.95 -4.19 -4.82
CA ILE A 165 -11.68 -2.88 -4.25
C ILE A 165 -12.76 -2.60 -3.22
N VAL A 166 -12.34 -2.09 -2.07
CA VAL A 166 -13.22 -1.56 -1.03
C VAL A 166 -12.82 -0.13 -0.75
N GLN A 167 -13.82 0.74 -0.69
CA GLN A 167 -13.66 2.16 -0.38
C GLN A 167 -14.08 2.39 1.07
N ILE A 168 -13.16 2.90 1.88
CA ILE A 168 -13.41 3.17 3.29
C ILE A 168 -13.44 4.69 3.50
N PRO A 169 -14.55 5.25 4.03
CA PRO A 169 -14.64 6.68 4.31
C PRO A 169 -13.52 7.18 5.23
N VAL A 170 -12.98 8.36 4.95
CA VAL A 170 -11.93 9.01 5.72
C VAL A 170 -12.17 10.51 5.92
N SER A 171 -11.76 11.02 7.07
CA SER A 171 -11.63 12.46 7.33
C SER A 171 -10.35 12.99 6.68
N LEU A 172 -10.49 13.79 5.62
CA LEU A 172 -9.35 14.41 4.94
C LEU A 172 -8.57 15.37 5.84
N ASP A 173 -9.27 16.07 6.74
CA ASP A 173 -8.64 17.05 7.63
C ASP A 173 -7.70 16.39 8.64
N SER A 174 -8.01 15.16 9.06
CA SER A 174 -7.13 14.31 9.86
C SER A 174 -6.08 13.60 8.99
N LEU A 175 -6.47 13.09 7.83
CA LEU A 175 -5.58 12.30 6.98
C LEU A 175 -4.42 13.12 6.41
N ILE A 176 -4.67 14.32 5.89
CA ILE A 176 -3.73 15.03 5.01
C ILE A 176 -3.01 16.13 5.79
N HIS A 177 -1.73 15.97 6.13
CA HIS A 177 -0.95 17.06 6.73
C HIS A 177 -0.32 17.96 5.66
N GLU A 178 0.29 17.33 4.64
CA GLU A 178 0.88 18.02 3.50
C GLU A 178 0.59 17.22 2.22
N ILE A 179 0.52 17.93 1.10
CA ILE A 179 0.32 17.39 -0.24
C ILE A 179 1.58 17.73 -1.03
N TRP A 180 2.42 16.73 -1.28
CA TRP A 180 3.66 16.91 -2.01
C TRP A 180 3.45 16.62 -3.48
N LEU A 181 3.81 17.56 -4.35
CA LEU A 181 3.71 17.37 -5.80
C LEU A 181 4.96 16.68 -6.33
N SER A 182 4.78 15.75 -7.28
CA SER A 182 5.86 15.04 -7.98
C SER A 182 6.90 16.01 -8.54
N PRO A 183 8.20 15.68 -8.53
CA PRO A 183 9.23 16.54 -9.13
C PRO A 183 9.04 16.77 -10.64
N TRP A 184 8.30 15.89 -11.34
CA TRP A 184 8.05 15.99 -12.78
C TRP A 184 6.74 16.69 -13.15
N ILE A 185 6.11 17.36 -12.20
CA ILE A 185 4.87 18.10 -12.46
C ILE A 185 5.17 19.47 -13.10
N ALA A 186 4.74 19.67 -14.34
CA ALA A 186 4.99 20.91 -15.08
C ALA A 186 4.32 22.12 -14.40
N SER A 187 4.99 23.29 -14.40
CA SER A 187 4.52 24.49 -13.69
C SER A 187 3.11 24.95 -14.10
N TRP A 188 2.76 24.87 -15.39
CA TRP A 188 1.42 25.21 -15.86
C TRP A 188 0.35 24.27 -15.26
N PHE A 189 0.70 23.00 -15.08
CA PHE A 189 -0.20 22.01 -14.51
C PHE A 189 -0.28 22.12 -12.99
N GLN A 190 0.78 22.58 -12.31
CA GLN A 190 0.71 22.94 -10.88
C GLN A 190 -0.34 24.03 -10.63
N SER A 191 -0.37 25.08 -11.46
CA SER A 191 -1.40 26.12 -11.36
C SER A 191 -2.81 25.54 -11.53
N THR A 192 -2.99 24.66 -12.52
CA THR A 192 -4.28 23.99 -12.76
C THR A 192 -4.66 23.08 -11.59
N PHE A 193 -3.71 22.32 -11.05
CA PHE A 193 -3.90 21.45 -9.89
C PHE A 193 -4.35 22.26 -8.66
N ASN A 194 -3.66 23.37 -8.37
CA ASN A 194 -4.00 24.24 -7.25
C ASN A 194 -5.40 24.83 -7.39
N GLU A 195 -5.78 25.28 -8.59
CA GLU A 195 -7.13 25.80 -8.86
C GLU A 195 -8.21 24.74 -8.68
N ILE A 196 -7.96 23.49 -9.09
CA ILE A 196 -8.88 22.38 -8.87
C ILE A 196 -9.01 22.10 -7.36
N VAL A 197 -7.90 22.05 -6.63
CA VAL A 197 -7.92 21.82 -5.17
C VAL A 197 -8.63 22.96 -4.45
N ASP A 198 -8.41 24.21 -4.82
CA ASP A 198 -9.10 25.36 -4.24
C ASP A 198 -10.62 25.27 -4.43
N ARG A 199 -11.08 24.88 -5.62
CA ARG A 199 -12.51 24.73 -5.91
C ARG A 199 -13.16 23.55 -5.18
N LEU A 200 -12.46 22.41 -5.07
CA LEU A 200 -13.01 21.18 -4.50
C LEU A 200 -12.87 21.11 -2.98
N ARG A 201 -11.72 21.55 -2.45
CA ARG A 201 -11.38 21.47 -1.03
C ARG A 201 -10.43 22.60 -0.62
N PRO A 202 -10.93 23.84 -0.47
CA PRO A 202 -10.08 24.98 -0.09
C PRO A 202 -9.31 24.77 1.23
N SER A 203 -9.84 23.96 2.17
CA SER A 203 -9.23 23.71 3.49
C SER A 203 -7.86 23.02 3.46
N ILE A 204 -7.49 22.40 2.33
CA ILE A 204 -6.21 21.71 2.15
C ILE A 204 -5.27 22.40 1.16
N LEU A 205 -5.68 23.52 0.55
CA LEU A 205 -4.87 24.26 -0.44
C LEU A 205 -3.52 24.69 0.14
N GLU A 206 -3.55 25.28 1.33
CA GLU A 206 -2.35 25.73 2.08
C GLU A 206 -1.44 24.56 2.54
N ARG A 207 -1.86 23.32 2.33
CA ARG A 207 -1.08 22.11 2.64
C ARG A 207 -0.24 21.63 1.44
N ILE A 208 -0.37 22.24 0.26
CA ILE A 208 0.37 21.86 -0.95
C ILE A 208 1.83 22.33 -0.86
N ARG A 209 2.78 21.45 -1.23
CA ARG A 209 4.22 21.68 -1.23
C ARG A 209 4.81 21.19 -2.57
N PRO A 210 5.75 21.94 -3.19
CA PRO A 210 6.54 21.39 -4.28
C PRO A 210 7.49 20.30 -3.75
N SER A 211 7.94 19.40 -4.62
CA SER A 211 9.01 18.45 -4.25
C SER A 211 10.29 19.19 -3.81
N ARG A 212 11.01 18.62 -2.85
CA ARG A 212 12.39 19.00 -2.49
C ARG A 212 13.42 18.41 -3.46
N LEU A 213 13.00 17.47 -4.29
CA LEU A 213 13.86 16.85 -5.29
C LEU A 213 13.96 17.80 -6.48
N ASN A 214 15.13 18.40 -6.68
CA ASN A 214 15.40 19.20 -7.87
C ASN A 214 15.67 18.27 -9.04
N ASP A 215 14.64 18.02 -9.84
CA ASP A 215 14.76 17.43 -11.19
C ASP A 215 13.95 18.33 -12.13
N ASN A 216 14.38 19.58 -12.22
CA ASN A 216 13.96 20.46 -13.31
C ASN A 216 14.61 19.87 -14.57
N GLY A 217 13.85 19.04 -15.29
CA GLY A 217 14.21 18.63 -16.65
C GLY A 217 14.49 19.83 -17.54
#